data_AF-H1W4B3-F1
#
_entry.id   AF-H1W4B3-F1
#
_cell.length_a   1.000
_cell.length_b   1.000
_cell.length_c   1.000
_cell.angle_alpha   90.00
_cell.angle_beta   90.00
_cell.angle_gamma   90.00
#
_symmetry.space_group_name_H-M   'P 1'
#
loop_
_entity.id
_entity.type
_entity.pdbx_description
1 polymer ?
#
loop_
_entity_poly.entity_id
_entity_poly.type
_entity_poly.pdbx_seq_one_letter_code
_entity_poly.pdbx_strand_id
1 'polypeptide(L)'
;MGAAIMNSTRPATLGAVLSSSPLAYLAWIGEKHLEWPEHHLDADHILTTVTLYWLTDTLPRCVYTYRDTFLCGYVHDIPFYDKPFGYSWFKYEPTPGPRKVVEKKGQLVFYRQHESGGHFAAMERPKEFAVDMEDFMQIVLKKVGL
;
A
#
# COMPACT_ATOMS: atom_id res chain seq x y z
N MET A 1 -11.23 -0.77 8.18
CA MET A 1 -11.05 -2.19 8.61
C MET A 1 -12.07 -3.16 7.98
N GLY A 2 -13.35 -2.78 7.78
CA GLY A 2 -14.37 -3.70 7.24
C GLY A 2 -14.03 -4.34 5.89
N ALA A 3 -13.53 -3.55 4.93
CA ALA A 3 -13.11 -4.08 3.62
C ALA A 3 -12.04 -5.18 3.73
N ALA A 4 -11.04 -4.98 4.59
CA ALA A 4 -9.98 -5.96 4.81
C ALA A 4 -10.49 -7.28 5.43
N ILE A 5 -11.41 -7.19 6.41
CA ILE A 5 -12.03 -8.37 7.03
C ILE A 5 -12.84 -9.16 5.98
N MET A 6 -13.59 -8.49 5.11
CA MET A 6 -14.35 -9.13 4.04
C MET A 6 -13.44 -9.84 3.03
N ASN A 7 -12.39 -9.14 2.56
CA ASN A 7 -11.36 -9.71 1.68
C ASN A 7 -10.70 -10.96 2.31
N SER A 8 -10.49 -10.94 3.62
CA SER A 8 -9.83 -12.03 4.35
C SER A 8 -10.73 -13.24 4.60
N THR A 9 -11.96 -12.99 5.05
CA THR A 9 -12.85 -14.05 5.57
C THR A 9 -13.77 -14.63 4.51
N ARG A 10 -14.16 -13.85 3.49
CA ARG A 10 -15.14 -14.22 2.46
C ARG A 10 -14.69 -13.80 1.05
N PRO A 11 -13.42 -14.06 0.63
CA PRO A 11 -12.91 -13.56 -0.65
C PRO A 11 -13.71 -14.05 -1.86
N ALA A 12 -14.13 -15.32 -1.88
CA ALA A 12 -14.90 -15.87 -3.00
C ALA A 12 -16.30 -15.23 -3.12
N THR A 13 -16.99 -15.05 -1.99
CA THR A 13 -18.30 -14.39 -1.96
C THR A 13 -18.19 -12.94 -2.39
N LEU A 14 -17.21 -12.20 -1.85
CA LEU A 14 -16.98 -10.81 -2.22
C LEU A 14 -16.62 -10.69 -3.70
N GLY A 15 -15.72 -11.55 -4.20
CA GLY A 15 -15.34 -11.60 -5.60
C GLY A 15 -16.54 -11.80 -6.53
N ALA A 16 -17.44 -12.72 -6.21
CA ALA A 16 -18.67 -12.94 -6.99
C ALA A 16 -19.60 -11.73 -6.96
N VAL A 17 -19.78 -11.09 -5.79
CA VAL A 17 -20.61 -9.88 -5.66
C VAL A 17 -20.03 -8.72 -6.46
N LEU A 18 -18.75 -8.41 -6.29
CA LEU A 18 -18.14 -7.27 -6.95
C LEU A 18 -18.05 -7.48 -8.47
N SER A 19 -17.81 -8.71 -8.93
CA SER A 19 -17.70 -9.00 -10.37
C SER A 19 -19.04 -8.96 -11.11
N SER A 20 -20.16 -8.78 -10.39
CA SER A 20 -21.48 -8.64 -11.00
C SER A 20 -21.69 -7.29 -11.71
N SER A 21 -20.89 -6.26 -11.40
CA SER A 21 -21.06 -4.92 -11.98
C SER A 21 -19.79 -4.07 -11.86
N PRO A 22 -19.40 -3.31 -12.91
CA PRO A 22 -18.30 -2.36 -12.80
C PRO A 22 -18.57 -1.24 -11.79
N LEU A 23 -19.85 -0.94 -11.49
CA LEU A 23 -20.21 0.01 -10.43
C LEU A 23 -19.92 -0.55 -9.04
N ALA A 24 -20.00 -1.87 -8.85
CA ALA A 24 -19.62 -2.49 -7.59
C ALA A 24 -18.09 -2.42 -7.38
N TYR A 25 -17.30 -2.61 -8.45
CA TYR A 25 -15.85 -2.35 -8.42
C TYR A 25 -15.56 -0.89 -8.09
N LEU A 26 -16.24 0.05 -8.75
CA LEU A 26 -16.06 1.47 -8.52
C LEU A 26 -16.37 1.86 -7.07
N ALA A 27 -17.48 1.39 -6.50
CA ALA A 27 -17.82 1.69 -5.12
C ALA A 27 -16.76 1.15 -4.14
N TRP A 28 -16.33 -0.10 -4.33
CA TRP A 28 -15.40 -0.76 -3.41
C TRP A 28 -13.96 -0.21 -3.49
N ILE A 29 -13.45 0.02 -4.71
CA ILE A 29 -12.09 0.51 -4.95
C ILE A 29 -12.03 2.04 -4.80
N GLY A 30 -13.06 2.75 -5.27
CA GLY A 30 -13.14 4.21 -5.26
C GLY A 30 -13.15 4.79 -3.85
N GLU A 31 -13.86 4.15 -2.90
CA GLU A 31 -13.82 4.55 -1.48
C GLU A 31 -12.37 4.63 -0.97
N LYS A 32 -11.51 3.66 -1.30
CA LYS A 32 -10.10 3.67 -0.88
C LYS A 32 -9.29 4.78 -1.55
N HIS A 33 -9.56 5.09 -2.80
CA HIS A 33 -8.89 6.19 -3.52
C HIS A 33 -9.35 7.58 -3.05
N LEU A 34 -10.49 7.67 -2.36
CA LEU A 34 -10.95 8.90 -1.73
C LEU A 34 -10.43 9.06 -0.30
N GLU A 35 -10.33 7.97 0.46
CA GLU A 35 -10.01 8.00 1.90
C GLU A 35 -8.52 7.89 2.24
N TRP A 36 -7.73 7.16 1.44
CA TRP A 36 -6.34 6.85 1.76
C TRP A 36 -5.28 7.88 1.33
N PRO A 37 -5.48 8.72 0.30
CA PRO A 37 -4.54 9.79 0.01
C PRO A 37 -4.76 11.00 0.91
N GLU A 38 -3.77 11.89 1.00
CA GLU A 38 -3.90 13.21 1.64
C GLU A 38 -4.97 14.08 0.96
N HIS A 39 -5.03 13.99 -0.37
CA HIS A 39 -6.00 14.70 -1.21
C HIS A 39 -6.66 13.72 -2.16
N HIS A 40 -7.94 13.93 -2.46
CA HIS A 40 -8.65 13.08 -3.41
C HIS A 40 -7.91 12.99 -4.74
N LEU A 41 -7.68 11.76 -5.20
CA LEU A 41 -7.14 11.53 -6.52
C LEU A 41 -8.15 11.98 -7.58
N ASP A 42 -7.64 12.37 -8.74
CA ASP A 42 -8.47 12.78 -9.86
C ASP A 42 -9.44 11.66 -10.27
N ALA A 43 -10.66 12.04 -10.66
CA ALA A 43 -11.71 11.09 -11.00
C ALA A 43 -11.27 10.18 -12.16
N ASP A 44 -10.56 10.74 -13.15
CA ASP A 44 -10.04 9.97 -14.28
C ASP A 44 -9.02 8.91 -13.83
N HIS A 45 -8.24 9.21 -12.78
CA HIS A 45 -7.31 8.23 -12.22
C HIS A 45 -8.05 7.07 -11.55
N ILE A 46 -9.08 7.37 -10.75
CA ILE A 46 -9.92 6.34 -10.11
C ILE A 46 -10.60 5.48 -11.17
N LEU A 47 -11.22 6.10 -12.17
CA LEU A 47 -11.88 5.40 -13.27
C LEU A 47 -10.91 4.56 -14.10
N THR A 48 -9.70 5.05 -14.35
CA THR A 48 -8.65 4.30 -15.05
C THR A 48 -8.28 3.05 -14.26
N THR A 49 -8.01 3.17 -12.97
CA THR A 49 -7.66 2.02 -12.10
C THR A 49 -8.80 1.01 -12.01
N VAL A 50 -10.04 1.48 -11.80
CA VAL A 50 -11.22 0.62 -11.73
C VAL A 50 -11.48 -0.10 -13.05
N THR A 51 -11.35 0.61 -14.18
CA THR A 51 -11.52 0.05 -15.52
C THR A 51 -10.46 -1.02 -15.80
N LEU A 52 -9.20 -0.75 -15.44
CA LEU A 52 -8.14 -1.75 -15.54
C LEU A 52 -8.48 -3.00 -14.72
N TYR A 53 -8.89 -2.84 -13.46
CA TYR A 53 -9.25 -3.96 -12.60
C TYR A 53 -10.42 -4.78 -13.15
N TRP A 54 -11.43 -4.10 -13.70
CA TRP A 54 -12.60 -4.72 -14.31
C TRP A 54 -12.23 -5.51 -15.57
N LEU A 55 -11.52 -4.89 -16.52
CA LEU A 55 -11.17 -5.51 -17.80
C LEU A 55 -10.24 -6.72 -17.65
N THR A 56 -9.56 -6.86 -16.51
CA THR A 56 -8.66 -7.97 -16.24
C THR A 56 -9.15 -8.90 -15.13
N ASP A 57 -10.37 -8.76 -14.61
CA ASP A 57 -10.89 -9.56 -13.48
C ASP A 57 -9.93 -9.58 -12.27
N THR A 58 -9.29 -8.46 -11.94
CA THR A 58 -8.21 -8.42 -10.95
C THR A 58 -8.72 -8.60 -9.52
N LEU A 59 -9.83 -7.96 -9.17
CA LEU A 59 -10.30 -7.90 -7.79
C LEU A 59 -10.53 -9.27 -7.13
N PRO A 60 -11.24 -10.26 -7.74
CA PRO A 60 -11.39 -11.59 -7.16
C PRO A 60 -10.06 -12.36 -7.08
N ARG A 61 -9.04 -11.97 -7.85
CA ARG A 61 -7.76 -12.67 -7.95
C ARG A 61 -6.64 -12.06 -7.11
N CYS A 62 -6.76 -10.81 -6.65
CA CYS A 62 -5.72 -10.12 -5.89
C CYS A 62 -5.93 -10.14 -4.36
N VAL A 63 -7.14 -10.44 -3.87
CA VAL A 63 -7.47 -10.35 -2.44
C VAL A 63 -7.04 -11.56 -1.60
N TYR A 64 -6.45 -12.60 -2.20
CA TYR A 64 -6.05 -13.82 -1.49
C TYR A 64 -5.06 -13.56 -0.33
N THR A 65 -4.20 -12.55 -0.47
CA THR A 65 -3.20 -12.17 0.54
C THR A 65 -3.83 -11.69 1.86
N TYR A 66 -5.06 -11.16 1.83
CA TYR A 66 -5.75 -10.70 3.02
C TYR A 66 -6.03 -11.82 4.03
N ARG A 67 -6.14 -13.07 3.56
CA ARG A 67 -6.34 -14.23 4.43
C ARG A 67 -5.20 -14.34 5.44
N ASP A 68 -3.97 -14.27 4.94
CA ASP A 68 -2.77 -14.41 5.77
C ASP A 68 -2.55 -13.18 6.64
N THR A 69 -2.77 -11.97 6.09
CA THR A 69 -2.56 -10.72 6.83
C THR A 69 -3.53 -10.52 7.99
N PHE A 70 -4.82 -10.84 7.82
CA PHE A 70 -5.86 -10.48 8.80
C PHE A 70 -6.36 -11.64 9.65
N LEU A 71 -6.27 -12.90 9.22
CA LEU A 71 -6.66 -14.06 10.06
C LEU A 71 -5.50 -14.64 10.87
N CYS A 72 -4.26 -14.49 10.40
CA CYS A 72 -3.09 -15.03 11.09
C CYS A 72 -2.40 -14.01 12.02
N GLY A 73 -3.04 -12.87 12.30
CA GLY A 73 -2.57 -11.90 13.31
C GLY A 73 -1.44 -10.97 12.86
N TYR A 74 -1.05 -10.98 11.58
CA TYR A 74 -0.01 -10.12 11.01
C TYR A 74 -0.54 -8.75 10.57
N VAL A 75 -1.53 -8.22 11.28
CA VAL A 75 -2.20 -6.97 10.91
C VAL A 75 -1.19 -5.82 11.05
N HIS A 76 -0.66 -5.37 9.92
CA HIS A 76 0.31 -4.27 9.79
C HIS A 76 1.66 -4.50 10.50
N ASP A 77 2.09 -5.76 10.71
CA ASP A 77 3.43 -6.01 11.23
C ASP A 77 4.47 -5.93 10.11
N ILE A 78 5.48 -5.09 10.31
CA ILE A 78 6.64 -5.03 9.42
C ILE A 78 7.48 -6.29 9.67
N PRO A 79 7.81 -7.10 8.65
CA PRO A 79 8.61 -8.30 8.85
C PRO A 79 10.04 -7.94 9.27
N PHE A 80 10.76 -8.88 9.87
CA PHE A 80 12.17 -8.69 10.17
C PHE A 80 13.01 -8.83 8.90
N TYR A 81 13.91 -7.87 8.67
CA TYR A 81 14.84 -7.83 7.55
C TYR A 81 16.28 -8.05 8.05
N ASP A 82 16.91 -9.11 7.55
CA ASP A 82 18.31 -9.47 7.80
C ASP A 82 19.31 -8.67 6.93
N LYS A 83 18.80 -7.98 5.90
CA LYS A 83 19.56 -7.12 4.99
C LYS A 83 19.34 -5.63 5.30
N PRO A 84 20.22 -4.74 4.80
CA PRO A 84 19.96 -3.30 4.85
C PRO A 84 18.60 -2.96 4.26
N PHE A 85 17.77 -2.24 5.01
CA PHE A 85 16.45 -1.81 4.53
C PHE A 85 16.21 -0.33 4.85
N GLY A 86 15.28 0.27 4.09
CA GLY A 86 14.89 1.67 4.21
C GLY A 86 13.38 1.80 4.47
N TYR A 87 12.98 2.92 5.06
CA TYR A 87 11.57 3.23 5.31
C TYR A 87 11.28 4.71 5.07
N SER A 88 10.30 4.99 4.21
CA SER A 88 9.77 6.33 3.98
C SER A 88 8.41 6.46 4.67
N TRP A 89 8.32 7.38 5.61
CA TRP A 89 7.14 7.64 6.41
C TRP A 89 6.38 8.83 5.83
N PHE A 90 5.13 8.61 5.43
CA PHE A 90 4.23 9.63 4.88
C PHE A 90 3.10 9.91 5.88
N LYS A 91 2.75 11.19 6.07
CA LYS A 91 1.92 11.66 7.17
C LYS A 91 0.50 11.08 7.20
N TYR A 92 -0.09 10.86 6.03
CA TYR A 92 -1.48 10.42 5.89
C TYR A 92 -1.61 8.92 5.56
N GLU A 93 -0.52 8.15 5.65
CA GLU A 93 -0.59 6.69 5.57
C GLU A 93 -1.51 6.14 6.68
N PRO A 94 -2.53 5.32 6.38
CA PRO A 94 -3.46 4.78 7.37
C PRO A 94 -2.82 4.02 8.53
N THR A 95 -1.68 3.38 8.29
CA THR A 95 -0.95 2.58 9.30
C THR A 95 0.54 2.92 9.32
N PRO A 96 0.90 4.14 9.73
CA PRO A 96 2.27 4.63 9.56
C PRO A 96 3.15 4.08 10.68
N GLY A 97 4.28 3.46 10.33
CA GLY A 97 5.18 2.82 11.29
C GLY A 97 6.12 3.83 11.96
N PRO A 98 6.00 4.13 13.27
CA PRO A 98 6.90 5.07 13.92
C PRO A 98 8.35 4.55 13.88
N ARG A 99 9.33 5.44 13.71
CA ARG A 99 10.76 5.07 13.62
C ARG A 99 11.22 4.03 14.66
N LYS A 100 10.84 4.20 15.94
CA LYS A 100 11.21 3.27 17.03
C LYS A 100 10.65 1.85 16.87
N VAL A 101 9.56 1.69 16.12
CA VAL A 101 8.98 0.38 15.80
C VAL A 101 9.71 -0.21 14.60
N VAL A 102 9.92 0.60 13.56
CA VAL A 102 10.61 0.18 12.31
C VAL A 102 12.05 -0.24 12.59
N GLU A 103 12.81 0.51 13.40
CA GLU A 103 14.21 0.19 13.73
C GLU A 103 14.39 -1.17 14.41
N LYS A 104 13.35 -1.70 15.06
CA LYS A 104 13.39 -3.05 15.67
C LYS A 104 13.29 -4.18 14.65
N LYS A 105 13.00 -3.85 13.38
CA LYS A 105 12.73 -4.81 12.31
C LYS A 105 13.96 -5.13 11.46
N GLY A 106 15.15 -4.76 11.91
CA GLY A 106 16.39 -5.15 11.25
C GLY A 106 17.41 -4.02 11.20
N GLN A 107 18.31 -4.08 10.21
CA GLN A 107 19.28 -3.02 9.97
C GLN A 107 18.66 -1.86 9.16
N LEU A 108 17.96 -0.94 9.83
CA LEU A 108 17.40 0.25 9.20
C LEU A 108 18.52 1.23 8.82
N VAL A 109 18.84 1.33 7.54
CA VAL A 109 19.93 2.18 7.03
C VAL A 109 19.44 3.50 6.44
N PHE A 110 18.13 3.62 6.20
CA PHE A 110 17.50 4.83 5.68
C PHE A 110 16.14 5.01 6.36
N TYR A 111 15.88 6.20 6.88
CA TYR A 111 14.58 6.59 7.37
C TYR A 111 14.33 8.06 7.01
N ARG A 112 13.20 8.33 6.37
CA ARG A 112 12.76 9.70 6.09
C ARG A 112 11.32 9.88 6.49
N GLN A 113 11.03 11.05 7.06
CA GLN A 113 9.70 11.46 7.44
C GLN A 113 9.28 12.65 6.59
N HIS A 114 8.10 12.55 5.99
CA HIS A 114 7.50 13.59 5.15
C HIS A 114 6.30 14.23 5.85
N GLU A 115 6.11 15.53 5.66
CA GLU A 115 5.02 16.31 6.26
C GLU A 115 3.71 16.26 5.45
N SER A 116 3.74 15.57 4.32
CA SER A 116 2.63 15.45 3.36
C SER A 116 2.68 14.10 2.63
N GLY A 117 1.62 13.77 1.89
CA GLY A 117 1.44 12.48 1.22
C GLY A 117 0.77 11.42 2.10
N GLY A 118 -0.05 10.58 1.47
CA GLY A 118 -0.76 9.46 2.09
C GLY A 118 -0.30 8.09 1.60
N HIS A 119 -1.26 7.17 1.52
CA HIS A 119 -1.01 5.77 1.18
C HIS A 119 -0.43 5.57 -0.22
N PHE A 120 -0.83 6.41 -1.17
CA PHE A 120 -0.41 6.32 -2.56
C PHE A 120 0.80 7.23 -2.81
N ALA A 121 1.83 7.13 -1.96
CA ALA A 121 2.98 8.04 -1.96
C ALA A 121 3.63 8.26 -3.34
N ALA A 122 3.76 7.20 -4.14
CA ALA A 122 4.31 7.30 -5.49
C ALA A 122 3.43 8.12 -6.46
N MET A 123 2.12 8.18 -6.22
CA MET A 123 1.16 8.97 -7.00
C MET A 123 0.99 10.38 -6.45
N GLU A 124 0.94 10.52 -5.12
CA GLU A 124 0.69 11.80 -4.44
C GLU A 124 1.93 12.69 -4.38
N ARG A 125 3.09 12.08 -4.15
CA ARG A 125 4.38 12.75 -3.95
C ARG A 125 5.46 12.09 -4.82
N PRO A 126 5.29 12.01 -6.15
CA PRO A 126 6.18 11.24 -7.03
C PRO A 126 7.65 11.68 -6.95
N LYS A 127 7.89 12.98 -6.76
CA LYS A 127 9.26 13.52 -6.62
C LYS A 127 9.91 13.10 -5.32
N GLU A 128 9.21 13.25 -4.20
CA GLU A 128 9.72 12.84 -2.87
C GLU A 128 9.95 11.32 -2.85
N PHE A 129 8.99 10.54 -3.35
CA PHE A 129 9.13 9.09 -3.48
C PHE A 129 10.36 8.69 -4.32
N ALA A 130 10.57 9.32 -5.48
CA ALA A 130 11.72 9.02 -6.34
C ALA A 130 13.06 9.39 -5.67
N VAL A 131 13.14 10.56 -5.04
CA VAL A 131 14.36 11.01 -4.33
C VAL A 131 14.68 10.08 -3.17
N ASP A 132 13.68 9.62 -2.41
CA ASP A 132 13.86 8.63 -1.34
C ASP A 132 14.46 7.33 -1.87
N MET A 133 13.95 6.83 -3.00
CA MET A 133 14.46 5.62 -3.65
C MET A 133 15.91 5.80 -4.11
N GLU A 134 16.25 6.93 -4.74
CA GLU A 134 17.61 7.23 -5.20
C GLU A 134 18.59 7.32 -4.03
N ASP A 135 18.22 8.05 -2.97
CA ASP A 135 19.06 8.21 -1.78
C ASP A 135 19.27 6.88 -1.05
N PHE A 136 18.22 6.08 -0.91
CA PHE A 136 18.33 4.74 -0.35
C PHE A 136 19.26 3.85 -1.19
N MET A 137 19.11 3.87 -2.52
CA MET A 137 19.96 3.09 -3.42
C MET A 137 21.43 3.51 -3.32
N GLN A 138 21.72 4.81 -3.23
CA GLN A 138 23.10 5.27 -3.01
C GLN A 138 23.71 4.74 -1.70
N ILE A 139 22.92 4.64 -0.62
CA ILE A 139 23.38 4.07 0.66
C ILE A 139 23.66 2.58 0.52
N VAL A 140 22.76 1.83 -0.12
CA VAL A 140 22.89 0.37 -0.23
C VAL A 140 24.00 -0.02 -1.20
N LEU A 141 24.12 0.64 -2.35
CA LEU A 141 25.17 0.37 -3.34
C LEU A 141 26.57 0.54 -2.72
N LYS A 142 26.79 1.67 -2.03
CA LYS A 142 28.04 1.92 -1.28
C LYS A 142 28.33 0.84 -0.24
N LYS A 143 27.30 0.28 0.42
CA LYS A 143 27.45 -0.80 1.40
C LYS A 143 27.81 -2.15 0.78
N VAL A 144 27.38 -2.43 -0.45
CA VAL A 144 27.67 -3.67 -1.17
C VAL A 144 28.87 -3.57 -2.11
N GLY A 145 29.54 -2.41 -2.15
CA GLY A 145 30.74 -2.19 -2.97
C GLY A 145 30.47 -1.96 -4.46
N LEU A 146 29.26 -1.49 -4.79
CA LEU A 146 28.86 -1.03 -6.12
C LEU A 146 28.76 0.51 -6.12
#